data_AF-A0A2T6BBR4-F1
#
_entry.id   AF-A0A2T6BBR4-F1
#
_cell.length_a   1.000
_cell.length_b   1.000
_cell.length_c   1.000
_cell.angle_alpha   90.00
_cell.angle_beta   90.00
_cell.angle_gamma   90.00
#
_symmetry.space_group_name_H-M   'P 1'
#
loop_
_entity.id
_entity.type
_entity.pdbx_description
1 polymer ?
#
loop_
_entity_poly.entity_id
_entity_poly.type
_entity_poly.pdbx_seq_one_letter_code
_entity_poly.pdbx_strand_id
1 'polypeptide(L)'
;MTERTIYVFAKSGVSITRINGAATNQNDIIGNALNGDAFSWEVPYDLALTFSGPTTAIHFDDSDGYLTDDPFSGATVIDQRLTQSLNINGTTYNPSNETIRWKYPPPVGVENEYEVTLYDAAGHSYRMVGVSITQGYTTQVVGVMFEGEQPPAGTKLYYLQRISSYSGYGQSTPIIDPVTCFLAGTRIETGDGPRPIESLRAGDMVRTLHHGMQPLRWIGHSTVRGIGLNAPVQIAAGIMGNTEALSVSPNHRILLRCAEAELFFGSTEVLVPAKFLIDGQSVHSMPARQVDYLHLLLDRHETVFSNNVATESLFAGQVALDSLDTAAVDELRDLMPGLDLRHHRLSHRSLNRGEAALLLSHLRAGGTGMRLPGIVLSAPPARTRKAA
;
A
#
# COMPACT_ATOMS: atom_id res chain seq x y z
N MET A 1 -2.22 -6.15 36.29
CA MET A 1 -3.32 -6.12 35.32
C MET A 1 -3.63 -4.66 35.08
N THR A 2 -3.21 -4.14 33.93
CA THR A 2 -3.58 -2.79 33.51
C THR A 2 -4.91 -2.95 32.79
N GLU A 3 -5.94 -2.21 33.18
CA GLU A 3 -7.22 -2.27 32.46
C GLU A 3 -7.07 -1.53 31.12
N ARG A 4 -7.48 -2.18 30.04
CA ARG A 4 -7.54 -1.60 28.69
C ARG A 4 -8.99 -1.47 28.24
N THR A 5 -9.24 -0.42 27.45
CA THR A 5 -10.51 -0.21 26.77
C THR A 5 -10.27 -0.15 25.26
N ILE A 6 -11.05 -0.92 24.50
CA ILE A 6 -11.12 -0.82 23.04
C ILE A 6 -12.53 -0.43 22.60
N TYR A 7 -12.63 0.15 21.41
CA TYR A 7 -13.90 0.60 20.82
C TYR A 7 -14.17 -0.19 19.55
N VAL A 8 -15.23 -0.99 19.58
CA VAL A 8 -15.54 -1.97 18.52
C VAL A 8 -16.80 -1.56 17.77
N PHE A 9 -16.71 -1.53 16.44
CA PHE A 9 -17.90 -1.54 15.59
C PHE A 9 -18.49 -2.94 15.63
N ALA A 10 -19.68 -3.06 16.22
CA ALA A 10 -20.46 -4.30 16.19
C ALA A 10 -20.63 -4.78 14.73
N LYS A 11 -20.78 -6.09 14.51
CA LYS A 11 -20.92 -6.66 13.15
C LYS A 11 -22.01 -5.96 12.32
N SER A 12 -23.12 -5.61 12.95
CA SER A 12 -24.23 -4.88 12.31
C SER A 12 -23.88 -3.46 11.85
N GLY A 13 -22.83 -2.86 12.40
CA GLY A 13 -22.32 -1.55 12.01
C GLY A 13 -21.37 -1.58 10.81
N VAL A 14 -20.98 -2.78 10.35
CA VAL A 14 -20.08 -2.98 9.21
C VAL A 14 -20.88 -3.45 8.00
N SER A 15 -20.90 -2.64 6.96
CA SER A 15 -21.46 -3.03 5.66
C SER A 15 -20.34 -3.42 4.72
N ILE A 16 -20.47 -4.59 4.09
CA ILE A 16 -19.51 -5.12 3.12
C ILE A 16 -20.24 -5.41 1.82
N THR A 17 -19.74 -4.83 0.74
CA THR A 17 -20.30 -4.96 -0.61
C THR A 17 -19.18 -5.23 -1.59
N ARG A 18 -19.53 -5.64 -2.81
CA ARG A 18 -18.62 -5.57 -3.94
C ARG A 18 -18.36 -4.11 -4.31
N ILE A 19 -17.21 -3.79 -4.92
CA ILE A 19 -16.87 -2.42 -5.34
C ILE A 19 -17.95 -1.81 -6.25
N ASN A 20 -18.57 -2.63 -7.10
CA ASN A 20 -19.68 -2.25 -7.98
C ASN A 20 -21.04 -2.10 -7.25
N GLY A 21 -21.08 -2.28 -5.93
CA GLY A 21 -22.28 -2.22 -5.09
C GLY A 21 -23.09 -3.50 -5.02
N ALA A 22 -22.67 -4.58 -5.69
CA ALA A 22 -23.35 -5.88 -5.58
C ALA A 22 -23.19 -6.49 -4.19
N ALA A 23 -24.11 -7.37 -3.82
CA ALA A 23 -24.00 -8.18 -2.62
C ALA A 23 -22.79 -9.13 -2.72
N THR A 24 -22.25 -9.48 -1.56
CA THR A 24 -21.22 -10.50 -1.42
C THR A 24 -21.82 -11.91 -1.48
N ASN A 25 -20.98 -12.93 -1.60
CA ASN A 25 -21.44 -14.32 -1.62
C ASN A 25 -21.84 -14.82 -0.22
N GLN A 26 -21.36 -14.16 0.83
CA GLN A 26 -21.64 -14.45 2.22
C GLN A 26 -22.38 -13.32 2.93
N ASN A 27 -23.24 -13.68 3.89
CA ASN A 27 -24.04 -12.74 4.67
C ASN A 27 -23.36 -12.26 5.96
N ASP A 28 -22.50 -13.07 6.59
CA ASP A 28 -21.75 -12.71 7.82
C ASP A 28 -20.24 -12.81 7.57
N ILE A 29 -19.73 -11.94 6.72
CA ILE A 29 -18.30 -11.94 6.35
C ILE A 29 -17.38 -11.68 7.55
N ILE A 30 -17.79 -10.79 8.45
CA ILE A 30 -17.01 -10.47 9.66
C ILE A 30 -16.96 -11.67 10.62
N GLY A 31 -18.10 -12.34 10.82
CA GLY A 31 -18.19 -13.53 11.66
C GLY A 31 -17.51 -14.76 11.07
N ASN A 32 -17.65 -14.98 9.77
CA ASN A 32 -17.09 -16.14 9.07
C ASN A 32 -15.56 -16.11 8.96
N ALA A 33 -14.93 -14.98 9.30
CA ALA A 33 -13.47 -14.83 9.36
C ALA A 33 -12.81 -15.34 10.63
N LEU A 34 -13.58 -15.99 11.50
CA LEU A 34 -13.06 -16.80 12.58
C LEU A 34 -12.00 -17.81 12.08
N ASN A 35 -10.88 -17.92 12.79
CA ASN A 35 -9.69 -18.71 12.49
C ASN A 35 -8.77 -18.15 11.39
N GLY A 36 -8.77 -16.84 11.17
CA GLY A 36 -7.61 -16.14 10.61
C GLY A 36 -7.47 -16.09 9.08
N ASP A 37 -8.51 -16.37 8.29
CA ASP A 37 -8.48 -16.24 6.82
C ASP A 37 -9.50 -15.21 6.32
N ALA A 38 -9.45 -14.01 6.87
CA ALA A 38 -10.47 -12.99 6.63
C ALA A 38 -10.72 -12.74 5.13
N PHE A 39 -11.94 -13.09 4.70
CA PHE A 39 -12.55 -12.76 3.41
C PHE A 39 -11.98 -13.51 2.19
N SER A 40 -11.15 -14.53 2.39
CA SER A 40 -10.53 -15.31 1.30
C SER A 40 -11.52 -16.10 0.44
N TRP A 41 -12.67 -16.46 0.99
CA TRP A 41 -13.77 -17.13 0.29
C TRP A 41 -14.62 -16.18 -0.57
N GLU A 42 -14.38 -14.87 -0.48
CA GLU A 42 -14.92 -13.90 -1.43
C GLU A 42 -13.98 -13.75 -2.63
N VAL A 43 -14.28 -12.82 -3.53
CA VAL A 43 -13.33 -12.38 -4.55
C VAL A 43 -12.51 -11.25 -3.91
N PRO A 44 -11.36 -11.51 -3.30
CA PRO A 44 -10.87 -10.74 -2.15
C PRO A 44 -10.20 -9.40 -2.53
N TYR A 45 -10.21 -9.08 -3.82
CA TYR A 45 -9.75 -7.82 -4.39
C TYR A 45 -10.92 -6.91 -4.83
N ASP A 46 -12.16 -7.29 -4.56
CA ASP A 46 -13.34 -6.55 -5.01
C ASP A 46 -14.31 -6.15 -3.89
N LEU A 47 -13.87 -6.13 -2.63
CA LEU A 47 -14.70 -5.75 -1.51
C LEU A 47 -14.54 -4.26 -1.12
N ALA A 48 -15.66 -3.65 -0.78
CA ALA A 48 -15.77 -2.30 -0.23
C ALA A 48 -16.55 -2.34 1.08
N LEU A 49 -15.96 -1.77 2.12
CA LEU A 49 -16.46 -1.74 3.49
C LEU A 49 -16.82 -0.32 3.89
N THR A 50 -17.90 -0.17 4.65
CA THR A 50 -18.26 1.09 5.32
C THR A 50 -18.64 0.82 6.76
N PHE A 51 -18.20 1.71 7.65
CA PHE A 51 -18.36 1.59 9.10
C PHE A 51 -19.33 2.66 9.57
N SER A 52 -20.36 2.25 10.28
CA SER A 52 -21.46 3.12 10.69
C SER A 52 -21.98 2.75 12.09
N GLY A 53 -22.63 3.72 12.72
CA GLY A 53 -23.16 3.57 14.06
C GLY A 53 -22.12 3.83 15.17
N PRO A 54 -22.57 3.80 16.44
CA PRO A 54 -21.68 3.97 17.57
C PRO A 54 -20.79 2.73 17.76
N THR A 55 -19.60 2.93 18.29
CA THR A 55 -18.76 1.84 18.78
C THR A 55 -19.20 1.41 20.18
N THR A 56 -19.00 0.14 20.49
CA THR A 56 -19.19 -0.44 21.82
C THR A 56 -17.84 -0.51 22.52
N ALA A 57 -17.76 0.04 23.74
CA ALA A 57 -16.57 -0.08 24.57
C ALA A 57 -16.47 -1.50 25.16
N ILE A 58 -15.27 -2.09 25.12
CA ILE A 58 -14.96 -3.37 25.76
C ILE A 58 -13.81 -3.14 26.72
N HIS A 59 -14.01 -3.50 27.99
CA HIS A 59 -13.06 -3.33 29.08
C HIS A 59 -12.50 -4.69 29.51
N PHE A 60 -11.18 -4.86 29.51
CA PHE A 60 -10.50 -6.11 29.85
C PHE A 60 -9.14 -5.87 30.51
N ASP A 61 -8.62 -6.85 31.25
CA ASP A 61 -7.23 -6.79 31.72
C ASP A 61 -6.28 -7.05 30.56
N ASP A 62 -5.29 -6.18 30.38
CA ASP A 62 -4.25 -6.32 29.38
C ASP A 62 -2.90 -6.07 30.07
N SER A 63 -2.13 -7.13 30.26
CA SER A 63 -0.91 -7.08 31.06
C SER A 63 0.28 -6.52 30.29
N ASP A 64 0.31 -6.68 28.97
CA ASP A 64 1.42 -6.32 28.10
C ASP A 64 1.10 -5.18 27.12
N GLY A 65 -0.17 -4.79 27.00
CA GLY A 65 -0.63 -3.70 26.14
C GLY A 65 -0.89 -4.13 24.69
N TYR A 66 -0.86 -5.43 24.40
CA TYR A 66 -1.12 -5.98 23.07
C TYR A 66 -2.40 -6.83 23.10
N LEU A 67 -3.28 -6.61 22.12
CA LEU A 67 -4.44 -7.49 21.92
C LEU A 67 -3.99 -8.65 21.04
N THR A 68 -4.03 -9.86 21.56
CA THR A 68 -3.47 -11.06 20.92
C THR A 68 -4.55 -12.09 20.65
N ASP A 69 -4.27 -12.95 19.68
CA ASP A 69 -5.02 -14.20 19.52
C ASP A 69 -4.56 -15.19 20.59
N ASP A 70 -5.47 -16.02 21.10
CA ASP A 70 -5.18 -17.07 22.08
C ASP A 70 -4.32 -16.65 23.31
N PRO A 71 -4.82 -15.80 24.23
CA PRO A 71 -4.11 -15.35 25.45
C PRO A 71 -4.04 -16.44 26.55
N PHE A 72 -3.69 -17.66 26.17
CA PHE A 72 -3.73 -18.85 27.02
C PHE A 72 -2.33 -19.40 27.33
N SER A 73 -2.16 -19.90 28.55
CA SER A 73 -1.09 -20.83 28.91
C SER A 73 -1.71 -22.17 29.29
N GLY A 74 -1.67 -23.11 28.35
CA GLY A 74 -2.41 -24.37 28.48
C GLY A 74 -3.92 -24.12 28.54
N ALA A 75 -4.56 -24.51 29.66
CA ALA A 75 -6.00 -24.28 29.88
C ALA A 75 -6.31 -22.98 30.64
N THR A 76 -5.27 -22.22 31.01
CA THR A 76 -5.41 -21.01 31.83
C THR A 76 -5.38 -19.78 30.94
N VAL A 77 -6.42 -18.95 31.04
CA VAL A 77 -6.46 -17.59 30.48
C VAL A 77 -5.58 -16.71 31.36
N ILE A 78 -4.47 -16.23 30.80
CA ILE A 78 -3.44 -15.49 31.55
C ILE A 78 -3.53 -13.99 31.32
N ASP A 79 -4.22 -13.56 30.27
CA ASP A 79 -4.40 -12.16 29.91
C ASP A 79 -5.74 -11.95 29.18
N GLN A 80 -6.11 -10.70 28.94
CA GLN A 80 -7.23 -10.31 28.09
C GLN A 80 -8.60 -10.83 28.52
N ARG A 81 -8.87 -10.84 29.82
CA ARG A 81 -10.18 -11.19 30.39
C ARG A 81 -11.03 -9.95 30.59
N LEU A 82 -12.27 -10.06 30.17
CA LEU A 82 -13.28 -9.03 30.36
C LEU A 82 -13.38 -8.61 31.85
N THR A 83 -13.38 -7.31 32.13
CA THR A 83 -13.48 -6.76 33.49
C THR A 83 -14.88 -6.24 33.82
N GLN A 84 -15.70 -5.97 32.81
CA GLN A 84 -17.05 -5.41 32.95
C GLN A 84 -18.05 -6.15 32.07
N SER A 85 -19.31 -6.25 32.48
CA SER A 85 -20.36 -6.86 31.65
C SER A 85 -20.48 -6.14 30.29
N LEU A 86 -20.48 -6.93 29.21
CA LEU A 86 -20.54 -6.46 27.84
C LEU A 86 -21.85 -6.91 27.19
N ASN A 87 -22.60 -5.98 26.58
CA ASN A 87 -23.68 -6.31 25.67
C ASN A 87 -23.30 -5.89 24.25
N ILE A 88 -23.18 -6.86 23.35
CA ILE A 88 -22.84 -6.63 21.94
C ILE A 88 -23.55 -7.66 21.05
N ASN A 89 -24.07 -7.22 19.91
CA ASN A 89 -24.87 -8.04 18.99
C ASN A 89 -26.05 -8.77 19.68
N GLY A 90 -26.64 -8.18 20.73
CA GLY A 90 -27.74 -8.78 21.49
C GLY A 90 -27.33 -9.90 22.46
N THR A 91 -26.04 -10.21 22.58
CA THR A 91 -25.50 -11.18 23.54
C THR A 91 -24.90 -10.45 24.72
N THR A 92 -25.19 -10.93 25.94
CA THR A 92 -24.61 -10.38 27.19
C THR A 92 -23.54 -11.33 27.71
N TYR A 93 -22.32 -10.81 27.84
CA TYR A 93 -21.18 -11.49 28.44
C TYR A 93 -20.94 -10.92 29.83
N ASN A 94 -20.90 -11.79 30.83
CA ASN A 94 -20.60 -11.40 32.20
C ASN A 94 -19.21 -11.93 32.59
N PRO A 95 -18.31 -11.08 33.10
CA PRO A 95 -16.99 -11.50 33.51
C PRO A 95 -17.08 -12.48 34.69
N SER A 96 -16.08 -13.34 34.82
CA SER A 96 -15.94 -14.25 35.96
C SER A 96 -14.54 -14.15 36.54
N ASN A 97 -14.40 -14.50 37.82
CA ASN A 97 -13.10 -14.55 38.50
C ASN A 97 -12.31 -15.83 38.17
N GLU A 98 -12.85 -16.71 37.32
CA GLU A 98 -12.17 -17.92 36.92
C GLU A 98 -11.03 -17.62 35.94
N THR A 99 -10.03 -18.49 35.94
CA THR A 99 -8.90 -18.41 34.99
C THR A 99 -8.80 -19.64 34.11
N ILE A 100 -9.52 -20.71 34.44
CA ILE A 100 -9.49 -21.95 33.68
C ILE A 100 -10.60 -21.89 32.62
N ARG A 101 -10.23 -21.96 31.33
CA ARG A 101 -11.13 -21.80 30.17
C ARG A 101 -12.42 -22.62 30.28
N TRP A 102 -12.34 -23.82 30.84
CA TRP A 102 -13.44 -24.79 30.90
C TRP A 102 -14.20 -24.85 32.23
N LYS A 103 -13.84 -24.01 33.22
CA LYS A 103 -14.52 -23.99 34.53
C LYS A 103 -15.82 -23.18 34.44
N TYR A 104 -16.83 -23.47 35.26
CA TYR A 104 -18.11 -22.75 35.22
C TYR A 104 -18.29 -21.80 36.42
N PRO A 105 -18.71 -20.54 36.20
CA PRO A 105 -18.82 -19.87 34.90
C PRO A 105 -17.42 -19.64 34.28
N PRO A 106 -17.25 -19.83 32.97
CA PRO A 106 -15.93 -19.68 32.34
C PRO A 106 -15.44 -18.24 32.36
N PRO A 107 -14.12 -18.01 32.31
CA PRO A 107 -13.59 -16.69 31.97
C PRO A 107 -14.12 -16.25 30.61
N VAL A 108 -14.20 -14.94 30.43
CA VAL A 108 -14.56 -14.31 29.16
C VAL A 108 -13.32 -13.62 28.62
N GLY A 109 -12.72 -14.19 27.58
CA GLY A 109 -11.58 -13.63 26.87
C GLY A 109 -12.01 -12.63 25.79
N VAL A 110 -11.16 -11.63 25.55
CA VAL A 110 -11.26 -10.66 24.46
C VAL A 110 -10.03 -10.84 23.58
N GLU A 111 -10.23 -11.16 22.31
CA GLU A 111 -9.14 -11.65 21.45
C GLU A 111 -9.05 -10.86 20.14
N ASN A 112 -7.85 -10.75 19.59
CA ASN A 112 -7.62 -10.37 18.20
C ASN A 112 -7.73 -11.62 17.34
N GLU A 113 -8.78 -11.73 16.54
CA GLU A 113 -9.04 -12.93 15.72
C GLU A 113 -8.31 -12.90 14.37
N TYR A 114 -8.26 -11.72 13.76
CA TYR A 114 -7.66 -11.54 12.44
C TYR A 114 -7.38 -10.07 12.18
N GLU A 115 -6.48 -9.83 11.24
CA GLU A 115 -6.10 -8.48 10.83
C GLU A 115 -6.26 -8.29 9.34
N VAL A 116 -6.74 -7.11 8.97
CA VAL A 116 -6.99 -6.74 7.59
C VAL A 116 -6.51 -5.31 7.38
N THR A 117 -5.72 -5.12 6.33
CA THR A 117 -5.41 -3.77 5.84
C THR A 117 -6.47 -3.33 4.85
N LEU A 118 -7.10 -2.19 5.13
CA LEU A 118 -8.07 -1.55 4.26
C LEU A 118 -7.54 -0.22 3.75
N TYR A 119 -8.01 0.21 2.58
CA TYR A 119 -7.55 1.45 1.96
C TYR A 119 -8.72 2.37 1.64
N ASP A 120 -8.62 3.67 1.88
CA ASP A 120 -9.60 4.62 1.33
C ASP A 120 -9.39 4.85 -0.18
N ALA A 121 -10.30 5.58 -0.83
CA ALA A 121 -10.17 5.95 -2.25
C ALA A 121 -8.91 6.80 -2.54
N ALA A 122 -8.36 7.40 -1.50
CA ALA A 122 -7.18 8.22 -1.54
C ALA A 122 -5.89 7.36 -1.34
N GLY A 123 -6.02 6.08 -1.00
CA GLY A 123 -4.92 5.15 -0.76
C GLY A 123 -4.26 5.29 0.61
N HIS A 124 -4.90 5.94 1.60
CA HIS A 124 -4.48 5.81 2.99
C HIS A 124 -4.87 4.43 3.51
N SER A 125 -3.99 3.81 4.28
CA SER A 125 -4.22 2.48 4.85
C SER A 125 -4.72 2.55 6.30
N TYR A 126 -5.64 1.67 6.64
CA TYR A 126 -6.19 1.50 7.99
C TYR A 126 -6.06 0.04 8.39
N ARG A 127 -5.48 -0.23 9.57
CA ARG A 127 -5.36 -1.59 10.12
C ARG A 127 -6.65 -1.90 10.87
N MET A 128 -7.49 -2.72 10.26
CA MET A 128 -8.70 -3.25 10.86
C MET A 128 -8.38 -4.56 11.59
N VAL A 129 -8.89 -4.70 12.80
CA VAL A 129 -8.73 -5.88 13.64
C VAL A 129 -10.11 -6.48 13.90
N GLY A 130 -10.28 -7.78 13.60
CA GLY A 130 -11.43 -8.56 14.03
C GLY A 130 -11.33 -8.87 15.51
N VAL A 131 -12.35 -8.49 16.29
CA VAL A 131 -12.37 -8.71 17.73
C VAL A 131 -13.32 -9.85 18.04
N SER A 132 -12.82 -10.87 18.72
CA SER A 132 -13.62 -12.01 19.19
C SER A 132 -13.75 -12.03 20.71
N ILE A 133 -14.81 -12.68 21.17
CA ILE A 133 -15.05 -13.00 22.56
C ILE A 133 -15.05 -14.52 22.70
N THR A 134 -14.22 -15.02 23.60
CA THR A 134 -14.12 -16.46 23.91
C THR A 134 -14.69 -16.73 25.29
N GLN A 135 -15.67 -17.63 25.36
CA GLN A 135 -16.28 -18.09 26.60
C GLN A 135 -16.43 -19.61 26.57
N GLY A 136 -15.59 -20.30 27.34
CA GLY A 136 -15.54 -21.76 27.30
C GLY A 136 -15.14 -22.27 25.92
N TYR A 137 -16.03 -23.06 25.30
CA TYR A 137 -15.83 -23.68 23.97
C TYR A 137 -16.30 -22.81 22.81
N THR A 138 -16.81 -21.63 23.12
CA THR A 138 -17.42 -20.76 22.12
C THR A 138 -16.55 -19.54 21.93
N THR A 139 -16.10 -19.33 20.70
CA THR A 139 -15.47 -18.08 20.25
C THR A 139 -16.36 -17.45 19.21
N GLN A 140 -16.62 -16.15 19.35
CA GLN A 140 -17.43 -15.39 18.39
C GLN A 140 -16.77 -14.07 18.06
N VAL A 141 -16.55 -13.80 16.77
CA VAL A 141 -16.20 -12.46 16.31
C VAL A 141 -17.40 -11.54 16.57
N VAL A 142 -17.22 -10.56 17.46
CA VAL A 142 -18.26 -9.63 17.87
C VAL A 142 -18.24 -8.33 17.07
N GLY A 143 -17.16 -8.06 16.36
CA GLY A 143 -17.05 -6.87 15.54
C GLY A 143 -15.63 -6.61 15.11
N VAL A 144 -15.35 -5.35 14.76
CA VAL A 144 -14.03 -4.90 14.32
C VAL A 144 -13.65 -3.59 14.97
N MET A 145 -12.35 -3.36 15.13
CA MET A 145 -11.79 -2.06 15.53
C MET A 145 -10.73 -1.62 14.54
N PHE A 146 -10.28 -0.37 14.67
CA PHE A 146 -9.09 0.13 13.99
C PHE A 146 -7.97 0.32 15.00
N GLU A 147 -6.80 -0.22 14.69
CA GLU A 147 -5.60 0.08 15.44
C GLU A 147 -4.87 1.28 14.80
N GLY A 148 -4.59 2.30 15.60
CA GLY A 148 -4.04 3.56 15.13
C GLY A 148 -5.10 4.57 14.71
N GLU A 149 -4.91 5.21 13.55
CA GLU A 149 -5.83 6.23 13.05
C GLU A 149 -7.18 5.62 12.64
N GLN A 150 -8.27 6.21 13.12
CA GLN A 150 -9.62 5.84 12.72
C GLN A 150 -9.96 6.48 11.37
N PRO A 151 -10.58 5.75 10.43
CA PRO A 151 -11.07 6.35 9.21
C PRO A 151 -12.15 7.40 9.52
N PRO A 152 -12.21 8.52 8.76
CA PRO A 152 -13.31 9.47 8.91
C PRO A 152 -14.66 8.78 8.76
N ALA A 153 -15.66 9.23 9.53
CA ALA A 153 -16.99 8.60 9.53
C ALA A 153 -17.60 8.57 8.12
N GLY A 154 -18.15 7.41 7.73
CA GLY A 154 -18.73 7.19 6.41
C GLY A 154 -17.72 6.97 5.28
N THR A 155 -16.42 6.93 5.57
CA THR A 155 -15.40 6.61 4.56
C THR A 155 -15.61 5.18 4.05
N LYS A 156 -15.68 5.05 2.72
CA LYS A 156 -15.66 3.75 2.06
C LYS A 156 -14.21 3.27 1.96
N LEU A 157 -13.93 2.11 2.54
CA LEU A 157 -12.64 1.46 2.51
C LEU A 157 -12.67 0.24 1.60
N TYR A 158 -11.54 -0.12 1.04
CA TYR A 158 -11.39 -1.20 0.07
C TYR A 158 -10.47 -2.26 0.63
N TYR A 159 -10.90 -3.51 0.56
CA TYR A 159 -10.06 -4.66 0.84
C TYR A 159 -9.40 -5.10 -0.46
N LEU A 160 -8.07 -5.06 -0.48
CA LEU A 160 -7.26 -5.32 -1.66
C LEU A 160 -6.27 -6.43 -1.32
N GLN A 161 -6.77 -7.67 -1.34
CA GLN A 161 -5.99 -8.83 -0.92
C GLN A 161 -4.95 -9.20 -1.98
N ARG A 162 -3.79 -8.58 -1.87
CA ARG A 162 -2.54 -9.12 -2.43
C ARG A 162 -1.40 -9.16 -1.42
N ILE A 163 -1.65 -8.73 -0.18
CA ILE A 163 -0.71 -8.75 0.94
C ILE A 163 -1.46 -9.35 2.13
N SER A 164 -1.31 -10.66 2.35
CA SER A 164 -1.50 -11.24 3.67
C SER A 164 -0.37 -12.24 3.91
N SER A 165 0.37 -12.04 5.00
CA SER A 165 1.12 -13.12 5.63
C SER A 165 0.31 -13.57 6.83
N TYR A 166 -0.18 -14.80 6.77
CA TYR A 166 -0.57 -15.50 7.98
C TYR A 166 0.70 -16.11 8.59
N SER A 167 1.03 -15.70 9.82
CA SER A 167 1.72 -16.59 10.75
C SER A 167 0.84 -16.61 11.99
N GLY A 168 0.41 -17.80 12.42
CA GLY A 168 -0.46 -18.01 13.59
C GLY A 168 0.21 -17.65 14.93
N TYR A 169 0.90 -16.51 14.99
CA TYR A 169 1.68 -15.99 16.11
C TYR A 169 1.57 -14.46 16.25
N GLY A 170 0.54 -13.81 15.69
CA GLY A 170 0.30 -12.39 15.92
C GLY A 170 1.40 -11.43 15.43
N GLN A 171 2.26 -11.85 14.49
CA GLN A 171 3.24 -10.96 13.88
C GLN A 171 2.60 -10.23 12.70
N SER A 172 2.36 -8.93 12.88
CA SER A 172 2.01 -8.01 11.80
C SER A 172 3.21 -7.86 10.87
N THR A 173 3.10 -8.30 9.62
CA THR A 173 4.03 -7.82 8.59
C THR A 173 3.68 -6.39 8.21
N PRO A 174 4.67 -5.50 8.09
CA PRO A 174 4.47 -4.15 7.57
C PRO A 174 3.67 -4.17 6.27
N ILE A 175 2.72 -3.25 6.13
CA ILE A 175 2.04 -3.01 4.85
C ILE A 175 3.11 -2.62 3.85
N ILE A 176 3.28 -3.46 2.84
CA ILE A 176 4.29 -3.22 1.83
C ILE A 176 3.78 -2.16 0.88
N ASP A 177 4.53 -1.06 0.76
CA ASP A 177 4.25 0.01 -0.18
C ASP A 177 4.29 -0.57 -1.62
N PRO A 178 3.21 -0.47 -2.42
CA PRO A 178 3.15 -1.07 -3.75
C PRO A 178 4.35 -0.65 -4.60
N VAL A 179 4.99 -1.64 -5.23
CA VAL A 179 6.22 -1.47 -6.03
C VAL A 179 6.04 -0.43 -7.14
N THR A 180 7.11 0.29 -7.42
CA THR A 180 7.22 1.26 -8.51
C THR A 180 7.37 0.53 -9.83
N CYS A 181 6.44 0.75 -10.77
CA CYS A 181 6.40 0.01 -12.03
C CYS A 181 6.15 0.93 -13.23
N PHE A 182 6.71 0.57 -14.38
CA PHE A 182 6.38 1.11 -15.69
C PHE A 182 5.38 0.20 -16.39
N LEU A 183 4.59 0.73 -17.33
CA LEU A 183 3.81 -0.12 -18.23
C LEU A 183 4.66 -0.57 -19.43
N ALA A 184 4.33 -1.74 -19.99
CA ALA A 184 4.85 -2.17 -21.29
C ALA A 184 4.66 -1.07 -22.36
N GLY A 185 5.65 -0.92 -23.24
CA GLY A 185 5.72 0.14 -24.24
C GLY A 185 6.36 1.44 -23.74
N THR A 186 6.62 1.59 -22.44
CA THR A 186 7.38 2.73 -21.91
C THR A 186 8.79 2.72 -22.49
N ARG A 187 9.22 3.82 -23.10
CA ARG A 187 10.54 3.99 -23.69
C ARG A 187 11.52 4.53 -22.65
N ILE A 188 12.56 3.75 -22.38
CA ILE A 188 13.64 4.08 -21.45
C ILE A 188 14.86 4.55 -22.24
N GLU A 189 15.45 5.67 -21.85
CA GLU A 189 16.65 6.17 -22.49
C GLU A 189 17.85 5.25 -22.22
N THR A 190 18.50 4.79 -23.29
CA THR A 190 19.70 3.96 -23.23
C THR A 190 20.87 4.60 -23.99
N GLY A 191 22.04 3.94 -23.97
CA GLY A 191 23.22 4.34 -24.76
C GLY A 191 22.94 4.60 -26.24
N ASP A 192 22.05 3.80 -26.84
CA ASP A 192 21.70 3.86 -28.26
C ASP A 192 20.38 4.61 -28.53
N GLY A 193 19.87 5.31 -27.52
CA GLY A 193 18.60 6.04 -27.55
C GLY A 193 17.45 5.32 -26.84
N PRO A 194 16.21 5.82 -26.96
CA PRO A 194 15.06 5.26 -26.26
C PRO A 194 14.68 3.86 -26.76
N ARG A 195 14.60 2.88 -25.86
CA ARG A 195 14.15 1.51 -26.14
C ARG A 195 12.91 1.17 -25.31
N PRO A 196 11.96 0.38 -25.83
CA PRO A 196 10.82 -0.07 -25.05
C PRO A 196 11.31 -0.95 -23.88
N ILE A 197 10.74 -0.76 -22.70
CA ILE A 197 11.20 -1.36 -21.45
C ILE A 197 11.22 -2.89 -21.54
N GLU A 198 10.23 -3.51 -22.15
CA GLU A 198 10.11 -4.96 -22.34
C GLU A 198 11.21 -5.56 -23.24
N SER A 199 11.97 -4.72 -23.96
CA SER A 199 13.12 -5.15 -24.77
C SER A 199 14.44 -5.11 -24.01
N LEU A 200 14.48 -4.50 -22.82
CA LEU A 200 15.69 -4.36 -22.03
C LEU A 200 16.05 -5.67 -21.34
N ARG A 201 17.35 -5.85 -21.09
CA ARG A 201 17.91 -7.02 -20.40
C ARG A 201 18.99 -6.58 -19.42
N ALA A 202 19.25 -7.42 -18.41
CA ALA A 202 20.38 -7.21 -17.52
C ALA A 202 21.67 -7.00 -18.33
N GLY A 203 22.45 -5.99 -17.94
CA GLY A 203 23.64 -5.52 -18.64
C GLY A 203 23.40 -4.38 -19.63
N ASP A 204 22.17 -4.12 -20.07
CA ASP A 204 21.87 -2.95 -20.91
C ASP A 204 22.20 -1.64 -20.15
N MET A 205 22.78 -0.66 -20.85
CA MET A 205 23.16 0.63 -20.26
C MET A 205 22.00 1.62 -20.31
N VAL A 206 21.47 1.97 -19.13
CA VAL A 206 20.38 2.93 -18.96
C VAL A 206 20.94 4.29 -18.59
N ARG A 207 20.41 5.35 -19.20
CA ARG A 207 20.81 6.73 -18.88
C ARG A 207 20.14 7.19 -17.59
N THR A 208 20.96 7.61 -16.63
CA THR A 208 20.52 8.20 -15.37
C THR A 208 20.75 9.72 -15.37
N LEU A 209 20.01 10.44 -14.52
CA LEU A 209 20.09 11.89 -14.41
C LEU A 209 21.47 12.35 -13.90
N HIS A 210 21.95 11.75 -12.81
CA HIS A 210 23.12 12.25 -12.07
C HIS A 210 24.39 11.41 -12.26
N HIS A 211 24.26 10.14 -12.64
CA HIS A 211 25.38 9.19 -12.70
C HIS A 211 25.70 8.69 -14.11
N GLY A 212 25.17 9.35 -15.15
CA GLY A 212 25.44 8.97 -16.53
C GLY A 212 24.85 7.61 -16.89
N MET A 213 25.55 6.83 -17.72
CA MET A 213 25.10 5.49 -18.12
C MET A 213 25.38 4.48 -17.01
N GLN A 214 24.34 3.79 -16.54
CA GLN A 214 24.42 2.78 -15.50
C GLN A 214 23.90 1.43 -16.01
N PRO A 215 24.54 0.31 -15.63
CA PRO A 215 24.11 -1.02 -16.08
C PRO A 215 22.80 -1.41 -15.38
N LEU A 216 21.84 -1.88 -16.18
CA LEU A 216 20.64 -2.53 -15.66
C LEU A 216 21.03 -3.84 -14.99
N ARG A 217 20.63 -4.05 -13.74
CA ARG A 217 20.93 -5.28 -13.00
C ARG A 217 19.85 -6.32 -13.16
N TRP A 218 18.61 -5.88 -13.16
CA TRP A 218 17.46 -6.76 -13.30
C TRP A 218 16.28 -6.03 -13.92
N ILE A 219 15.48 -6.79 -14.66
CA ILE A 219 14.18 -6.37 -15.16
C ILE A 219 13.11 -7.31 -14.65
N GLY A 220 12.22 -6.77 -13.82
CA GLY A 220 11.06 -7.50 -13.32
C GLY A 220 9.87 -7.35 -14.23
N HIS A 221 9.02 -8.38 -14.27
CA HIS A 221 7.72 -8.32 -14.91
C HIS A 221 6.66 -8.89 -13.98
N SER A 222 5.54 -8.18 -13.86
CA SER A 222 4.37 -8.66 -13.15
C SER A 222 3.10 -8.31 -13.92
N THR A 223 2.19 -9.27 -14.00
CA THR A 223 0.89 -9.05 -14.62
C THR A 223 -0.18 -8.99 -13.53
N VAL A 224 -0.97 -7.91 -13.53
CA VAL A 224 -1.91 -7.59 -12.46
C VAL A 224 -3.23 -7.10 -13.03
N ARG A 225 -4.29 -7.04 -12.22
CA ARG A 225 -5.50 -6.30 -12.60
C ARG A 225 -5.26 -4.80 -12.43
N GLY A 226 -5.52 -4.02 -13.47
CA GLY A 226 -5.30 -2.58 -13.49
C GLY A 226 -6.43 -1.78 -12.85
N ILE A 227 -6.85 -2.10 -11.63
CA ILE A 227 -7.94 -1.40 -10.93
C ILE A 227 -7.49 -0.99 -9.51
N GLY A 228 -8.16 0.00 -8.91
CA GLY A 228 -7.84 0.48 -7.55
C GLY A 228 -6.38 0.95 -7.42
N LEU A 229 -5.65 0.45 -6.42
CA LEU A 229 -4.23 0.78 -6.18
C LEU A 229 -3.28 0.29 -7.29
N ASN A 230 -3.75 -0.59 -8.17
CA ASN A 230 -3.01 -1.08 -9.32
C ASN A 230 -3.51 -0.45 -10.63
N ALA A 231 -4.44 0.51 -10.58
CA ALA A 231 -4.88 1.21 -11.78
C ALA A 231 -3.76 2.14 -12.28
N PRO A 232 -3.28 1.97 -13.52
CA PRO A 232 -2.27 2.86 -14.09
C PRO A 232 -2.64 4.32 -13.95
N VAL A 233 -1.64 5.17 -13.75
CA VAL A 233 -1.77 6.61 -13.88
C VAL A 233 -1.14 7.01 -15.20
N GLN A 234 -1.91 7.63 -16.07
CA GLN A 234 -1.44 8.19 -17.33
C GLN A 234 -1.16 9.68 -17.16
N ILE A 235 0.02 10.10 -17.56
CA ILE A 235 0.46 11.49 -17.69
C ILE A 235 0.47 11.83 -19.18
N ALA A 236 -0.37 12.77 -19.60
CA ALA A 236 -0.50 13.15 -21.00
C ALA A 236 0.80 13.74 -21.58
N ALA A 237 0.96 13.65 -22.90
CA ALA A 237 2.09 14.26 -23.62
C ALA A 237 2.16 15.78 -23.40
N GLY A 238 3.38 16.32 -23.30
CA GLY A 238 3.63 17.76 -23.19
C GLY A 238 3.43 18.38 -21.80
N ILE A 239 2.89 17.65 -20.83
CA ILE A 239 2.60 18.17 -19.48
C ILE A 239 3.86 18.42 -18.66
N MET A 240 4.87 17.57 -18.88
CA MET A 240 6.19 17.65 -18.23
C MET A 240 7.32 17.93 -19.22
N GLY A 241 6.98 18.24 -20.48
CA GLY A 241 7.95 18.24 -21.60
C GLY A 241 8.21 16.85 -22.20
N ASN A 242 7.45 15.84 -21.78
CA ASN A 242 7.42 14.53 -22.40
C ASN A 242 6.89 14.57 -23.83
N THR A 243 7.53 13.82 -24.73
CA THR A 243 7.12 13.74 -26.13
C THR A 243 5.95 12.80 -26.35
N GLU A 244 5.78 11.82 -25.46
CA GLU A 244 4.73 10.81 -25.50
C GLU A 244 4.07 10.71 -24.12
N ALA A 245 2.82 10.22 -24.06
CA ALA A 245 2.16 9.97 -22.79
C ALA A 245 2.92 8.92 -21.98
N LEU A 246 3.07 9.13 -20.68
CA LEU A 246 3.76 8.21 -19.77
C LEU A 246 2.72 7.52 -18.89
N SER A 247 2.72 6.19 -18.86
CA SER A 247 1.83 5.41 -17.98
C SER A 247 2.65 4.61 -16.98
N VAL A 248 2.33 4.75 -15.70
CA VAL A 248 3.08 4.14 -14.59
C VAL A 248 2.14 3.61 -13.49
N SER A 249 2.68 2.86 -12.52
CA SER A 249 1.91 2.49 -11.33
C SER A 249 1.60 3.72 -10.45
N PRO A 250 0.53 3.71 -9.64
CA PRO A 250 0.13 4.85 -8.80
C PRO A 250 1.23 5.39 -7.88
N ASN A 251 2.08 4.52 -7.35
CA ASN A 251 3.16 4.90 -6.44
C ASN A 251 4.46 5.28 -7.15
N HIS A 252 4.55 5.09 -8.46
CA HIS A 252 5.73 5.45 -9.22
C HIS A 252 6.00 6.95 -9.09
N ARG A 253 7.18 7.31 -8.60
CA ARG A 253 7.52 8.71 -8.34
C ARG A 253 8.14 9.37 -9.56
N ILE A 254 7.62 10.55 -9.86
CA ILE A 254 8.10 11.44 -10.89
C ILE A 254 8.99 12.48 -10.23
N LEU A 255 10.15 12.78 -10.84
CA LEU A 255 11.04 13.82 -10.33
C LEU A 255 10.60 15.19 -10.85
N LEU A 256 10.28 16.10 -9.94
CA LEU A 256 9.95 17.48 -10.22
C LEU A 256 11.08 18.40 -9.76
N ARG A 257 11.35 19.47 -10.52
CA ARG A 257 12.37 20.47 -10.21
C ARG A 257 11.80 21.89 -10.32
N CYS A 258 11.62 22.57 -9.19
CA CYS A 258 11.12 23.94 -9.17
C CYS A 258 11.59 24.71 -7.93
N ALA A 259 11.47 26.05 -7.97
CA ALA A 259 11.90 26.92 -6.88
C ALA A 259 11.04 26.73 -5.61
N GLU A 260 9.76 26.39 -5.78
CA GLU A 260 8.84 26.08 -4.69
C GLU A 260 9.30 24.84 -3.92
N ALA A 261 9.88 23.85 -4.60
CA ALA A 261 10.41 22.67 -3.94
C ALA A 261 11.59 23.04 -3.01
N GLU A 262 12.47 23.94 -3.46
CA GLU A 262 13.58 24.44 -2.62
C GLU A 262 13.04 25.22 -1.42
N LEU A 263 12.08 26.11 -1.65
CA LEU A 263 11.49 26.96 -0.62
C LEU A 263 10.73 26.16 0.46
N PHE A 264 9.92 25.18 0.06
CA PHE A 264 9.07 24.42 0.97
C PHE A 264 9.78 23.22 1.59
N PHE A 265 10.72 22.61 0.88
CA PHE A 265 11.26 21.30 1.23
C PHE A 265 12.79 21.29 1.39
N GLY A 266 13.47 22.41 1.15
CA GLY A 266 14.93 22.51 1.24
C GLY A 266 15.66 21.69 0.17
N SER A 267 14.99 21.37 -0.94
CA SER A 267 15.57 20.61 -2.06
C SER A 267 15.01 21.09 -3.38
N THR A 268 15.89 21.38 -4.34
CA THR A 268 15.50 21.84 -5.69
C THR A 268 14.80 20.75 -6.50
N GLU A 269 14.94 19.49 -6.10
CA GLU A 269 14.40 18.30 -6.77
C GLU A 269 13.66 17.42 -5.76
N VAL A 270 12.44 17.01 -6.11
CA VAL A 270 11.58 16.19 -5.24
C VAL A 270 10.86 15.11 -6.03
N LEU A 271 10.76 13.93 -5.45
CA LEU A 271 10.03 12.79 -5.99
C LEU A 271 8.57 12.87 -5.55
N VAL A 272 7.64 12.79 -6.51
CA VAL A 272 6.21 12.85 -6.25
C VAL A 272 5.51 11.62 -6.84
N PRO A 273 4.84 10.78 -6.02
CA PRO A 273 4.03 9.68 -6.51
C PRO A 273 3.01 10.11 -7.57
N ALA A 274 2.90 9.38 -8.68
CA ALA A 274 2.03 9.72 -9.79
C ALA A 274 0.57 9.90 -9.37
N LYS A 275 0.07 9.11 -8.42
CA LYS A 275 -1.29 9.24 -7.86
C LYS A 275 -1.58 10.59 -7.22
N PHE A 276 -0.56 11.29 -6.73
CA PHE A 276 -0.71 12.63 -6.16
C PHE A 276 -0.75 13.73 -7.22
N LEU A 277 -0.39 13.42 -8.47
CA LEU A 277 -0.42 14.35 -9.60
C LEU A 277 -1.75 14.31 -10.36
N ILE A 278 -2.66 13.38 -10.02
CA ILE A 278 -3.96 13.21 -10.70
C ILE A 278 -4.79 14.50 -10.58
N ASP A 279 -5.18 15.05 -11.73
CA ASP A 279 -6.06 16.21 -11.85
C ASP A 279 -7.39 15.87 -12.55
N GLY A 280 -7.54 14.64 -13.05
CA GLY A 280 -8.72 14.20 -13.79
C GLY A 280 -8.80 14.71 -15.22
N GLN A 281 -7.77 15.40 -15.70
CA GLN A 281 -7.66 15.93 -17.05
C GLN A 281 -6.36 15.44 -17.70
N SER A 282 -5.25 16.13 -17.41
CA SER A 282 -3.95 15.89 -18.02
C SER A 282 -3.19 14.74 -17.36
N VAL A 283 -3.52 14.44 -16.11
CA VAL A 283 -3.04 13.28 -15.37
C VAL A 283 -4.25 12.57 -14.77
N HIS A 284 -4.49 11.34 -15.20
CA HIS A 284 -5.70 10.60 -14.79
C HIS A 284 -5.42 9.12 -14.58
N SER A 285 -6.24 8.48 -13.76
CA SER A 285 -6.24 7.02 -13.62
C SER A 285 -6.82 6.39 -14.89
N MET A 286 -6.21 5.30 -15.34
CA MET A 286 -6.58 4.55 -16.53
C MET A 286 -6.85 3.07 -16.14
N PRO A 287 -8.03 2.76 -15.56
CA PRO A 287 -8.35 1.40 -15.19
C PRO A 287 -8.34 0.44 -16.37
N ALA A 288 -7.80 -0.76 -16.18
CA ALA A 288 -7.71 -1.81 -17.19
C ALA A 288 -7.96 -3.19 -16.58
N ARG A 289 -8.49 -4.12 -17.39
CA ARG A 289 -8.77 -5.49 -16.96
C ARG A 289 -7.50 -6.21 -16.49
N GLN A 290 -6.38 -5.95 -17.16
CA GLN A 290 -5.09 -6.55 -16.95
C GLN A 290 -4.01 -5.56 -17.41
N VAL A 291 -2.91 -5.46 -16.67
CA VAL A 291 -1.79 -4.56 -16.91
C VAL A 291 -0.50 -5.33 -16.71
N ASP A 292 0.43 -5.16 -17.64
CA ASP A 292 1.80 -5.64 -17.53
C ASP A 292 2.69 -4.53 -17.00
N TYR A 293 3.19 -4.75 -15.79
CA TYR A 293 4.07 -3.87 -15.05
C TYR A 293 5.50 -4.38 -15.10
N LEU A 294 6.44 -3.48 -15.37
CA LEU A 294 7.86 -3.78 -15.46
C LEU A 294 8.68 -2.91 -14.50
N HIS A 295 9.78 -3.47 -14.00
CA HIS A 295 10.63 -2.86 -12.99
C HIS A 295 12.08 -2.79 -13.45
N LEU A 296 12.78 -1.69 -13.19
CA LEU A 296 14.20 -1.55 -13.50
C LEU A 296 15.00 -1.47 -12.22
N LEU A 297 15.84 -2.46 -11.94
CA LEU A 297 16.77 -2.41 -10.82
C LEU A 297 18.18 -2.08 -11.32
N LEU A 298 18.80 -1.09 -10.70
CA LEU A 298 20.21 -0.74 -10.90
C LEU A 298 20.99 -0.96 -9.59
N ASP A 299 22.30 -0.74 -9.61
CA ASP A 299 23.15 -0.84 -8.40
C ASP A 299 22.74 0.09 -7.27
N ARG A 300 22.06 1.19 -7.62
CA ARG A 300 21.55 2.20 -6.72
C ARG A 300 20.13 2.53 -7.15
N HIS A 301 19.40 3.15 -6.23
CA HIS A 301 18.19 3.86 -6.64
C HIS A 301 18.58 5.06 -7.48
N GLU A 302 18.21 5.03 -8.76
CA GLU A 302 18.56 6.05 -9.72
C GLU A 302 17.31 6.78 -10.21
N THR A 303 17.53 7.95 -10.81
CA THR A 303 16.52 8.59 -11.65
C THR A 303 16.87 8.32 -13.10
N VAL A 304 15.96 7.65 -13.81
CA VAL A 304 16.06 7.30 -15.24
C VAL A 304 15.17 8.21 -16.08
N PHE A 305 15.27 8.11 -17.41
CA PHE A 305 14.38 8.83 -18.30
C PHE A 305 13.40 7.88 -19.00
N SER A 306 12.12 8.01 -18.67
CA SER A 306 11.01 7.24 -19.23
C SER A 306 10.09 8.15 -20.03
N ASN A 307 9.90 7.87 -21.32
CA ASN A 307 9.18 8.74 -22.27
C ASN A 307 9.66 10.21 -22.18
N ASN A 308 10.98 10.37 -22.05
CA ASN A 308 11.68 11.64 -21.86
C ASN A 308 11.45 12.36 -20.51
N VAL A 309 10.83 11.73 -19.51
CA VAL A 309 10.62 12.28 -18.16
C VAL A 309 11.54 11.60 -17.16
N ALA A 310 12.14 12.39 -16.26
CA ALA A 310 12.87 11.90 -15.12
C ALA A 310 11.94 11.19 -14.11
N THR A 311 12.14 9.88 -13.94
CA THR A 311 11.37 9.00 -13.05
C THR A 311 12.31 8.09 -12.26
N GLU A 312 11.82 7.50 -11.18
CA GLU A 312 12.64 6.63 -10.36
C GLU A 312 12.84 5.24 -10.97
N SER A 313 14.00 4.63 -10.71
CA SER A 313 14.19 3.18 -10.84
C SER A 313 13.56 2.46 -9.64
N LEU A 314 13.53 1.13 -9.67
CA LEU A 314 13.08 0.35 -8.52
C LEU A 314 13.91 0.66 -7.27
N PHE A 315 13.24 1.12 -6.22
CA PHE A 315 13.82 1.25 -4.90
C PHE A 315 13.75 -0.08 -4.17
N ALA A 316 14.80 -0.90 -4.26
CA ALA A 316 14.87 -2.19 -3.55
C ALA A 316 15.15 -2.05 -2.04
N GLY A 317 14.42 -1.21 -1.31
CA GLY A 317 14.42 -1.29 0.16
C GLY A 317 13.77 -2.60 0.63
N GLN A 318 13.98 -3.00 1.90
CA GLN A 318 13.42 -4.25 2.47
C GLN A 318 11.92 -4.41 2.16
N VAL A 319 11.17 -3.31 2.29
CA VAL A 319 9.73 -3.24 1.99
C VAL A 319 9.44 -3.56 0.51
N ALA A 320 10.17 -3.02 -0.45
CA ALA A 320 9.89 -3.24 -1.88
C ALA A 320 10.19 -4.66 -2.37
N LEU A 321 11.06 -5.41 -1.69
CA LEU A 321 11.32 -6.81 -2.00
C LEU A 321 10.18 -7.71 -1.57
N ASP A 322 9.61 -7.42 -0.39
CA ASP A 322 8.53 -8.24 0.17
C ASP A 322 7.24 -8.17 -0.69
N SER A 323 7.12 -7.19 -1.60
CA SER A 323 6.00 -7.06 -2.56
C SER A 323 6.26 -7.65 -3.94
N LEU A 324 7.46 -8.14 -4.21
CA LEU A 324 7.74 -8.93 -5.40
C LEU A 324 7.29 -10.38 -5.18
N ASP A 325 6.97 -11.09 -6.26
CA ASP A 325 6.68 -12.51 -6.17
C ASP A 325 7.93 -13.28 -5.69
N THR A 326 7.72 -14.40 -5.00
CA THR A 326 8.79 -15.24 -4.42
C THR A 326 9.82 -15.61 -5.48
N ALA A 327 9.37 -15.94 -6.70
CA ALA A 327 10.25 -16.25 -7.82
C ALA A 327 11.13 -15.06 -8.27
N ALA A 328 10.60 -13.84 -8.22
CA ALA A 328 11.34 -12.62 -8.55
C ALA A 328 12.33 -12.25 -7.43
N VAL A 329 11.97 -12.48 -6.16
CA VAL A 329 12.87 -12.30 -5.01
C VAL A 329 14.02 -13.31 -5.06
N ASP A 330 13.74 -14.57 -5.39
CA ASP A 330 14.75 -15.61 -5.53
C ASP A 330 15.68 -15.33 -6.72
N GLU A 331 15.14 -14.90 -7.86
CA GLU A 331 15.93 -14.47 -9.01
C GLU A 331 16.84 -13.28 -8.67
N LEU A 332 16.33 -12.27 -7.94
CA LEU A 332 17.13 -11.13 -7.48
C LEU A 332 18.25 -11.56 -6.52
N ARG A 333 17.98 -12.53 -5.64
CA ARG A 333 18.97 -13.06 -4.69
C ARG A 333 20.08 -13.82 -5.42
N ASP A 334 19.74 -14.55 -6.47
CA ASP A 334 20.68 -15.31 -7.31
C ASP A 334 21.52 -14.40 -8.23
N LEU A 335 20.91 -13.36 -8.81
CA LEU A 335 21.59 -12.42 -9.71
C LEU A 335 22.52 -11.44 -8.97
N MET A 336 22.25 -11.15 -7.69
CA MET A 336 23.01 -10.17 -6.90
C MET A 336 23.43 -10.74 -5.53
N PRO A 337 24.29 -11.77 -5.49
CA PRO A 337 24.74 -12.36 -4.23
C PRO A 337 25.53 -11.34 -3.41
N GLY A 338 25.02 -11.00 -2.21
CA GLY A 338 25.65 -10.05 -1.29
C GLY A 338 25.19 -8.59 -1.41
N LEU A 339 24.12 -8.31 -2.16
CA LEU A 339 23.54 -6.97 -2.22
C LEU A 339 22.96 -6.56 -0.86
N ASP A 340 23.56 -5.54 -0.25
CA ASP A 340 23.09 -5.02 1.04
C ASP A 340 21.97 -3.98 0.86
N LEU A 341 20.76 -4.50 0.66
CA LEU A 341 19.53 -3.75 0.43
C LEU A 341 19.09 -2.89 1.64
N ARG A 342 19.76 -3.07 2.80
CA ARG A 342 19.59 -2.24 4.01
C ARG A 342 20.14 -0.82 3.85
N HIS A 343 21.00 -0.57 2.86
CA HIS A 343 21.64 0.72 2.62
C HIS A 343 21.10 1.47 1.39
N HIS A 344 20.05 0.96 0.74
CA HIS A 344 19.39 1.69 -0.34
C HIS A 344 18.72 2.95 0.23
N ARG A 345 19.16 4.12 -0.25
CA ARG A 345 18.54 5.42 0.03
C ARG A 345 17.82 5.88 -1.22
N LEU A 346 16.66 6.49 -1.07
CA LEU A 346 16.02 7.20 -2.17
C LEU A 346 17.00 8.24 -2.72
N SER A 347 17.01 8.39 -4.04
CA SER A 347 17.89 9.32 -4.74
C SER A 347 17.56 10.78 -4.40
N HIS A 348 16.29 11.05 -4.06
CA HIS A 348 15.77 12.36 -3.73
C HIS A 348 14.73 12.25 -2.61
N ARG A 349 14.37 13.39 -2.00
CA ARG A 349 13.26 13.46 -1.05
C ARG A 349 11.95 13.09 -1.75
N SER A 350 11.23 12.10 -1.22
CA SER A 350 9.85 11.80 -1.64
C SER A 350 8.87 12.67 -0.87
N LEU A 351 7.88 13.23 -1.56
CA LEU A 351 6.80 13.99 -0.94
C LEU A 351 5.65 13.06 -0.52
N ASN A 352 5.06 13.35 0.64
CA ASN A 352 3.76 12.80 1.02
C ASN A 352 2.61 13.57 0.33
N ARG A 353 1.36 13.12 0.50
CA ARG A 353 0.19 13.76 -0.14
C ARG A 353 0.05 15.23 0.21
N GLY A 354 0.19 15.60 1.49
CA GLY A 354 0.02 16.97 1.95
C GLY A 354 1.07 17.91 1.36
N GLU A 355 2.32 17.45 1.32
CA GLU A 355 3.44 18.16 0.71
C GLU A 355 3.24 18.31 -0.82
N ALA A 356 2.84 17.23 -1.50
CA ALA A 356 2.54 17.27 -2.93
C ALA A 356 1.37 18.23 -3.25
N ALA A 357 0.31 18.23 -2.42
CA ALA A 357 -0.82 19.14 -2.58
C ALA A 357 -0.42 20.61 -2.38
N LEU A 358 0.44 20.89 -1.39
CA LEU A 358 1.01 22.23 -1.17
C LEU A 358 1.83 22.71 -2.36
N LEU A 359 2.67 21.82 -2.93
CA LEU A 359 3.47 22.14 -4.10
C LEU A 359 2.59 22.44 -5.32
N LEU A 360 1.61 21.56 -5.60
CA LEU A 360 0.72 21.68 -6.76
C LEU A 360 -0.20 22.90 -6.68
N SER A 361 -0.63 23.31 -5.47
CA SER A 361 -1.47 24.50 -5.32
C SER A 361 -0.74 25.78 -5.75
N HIS A 362 0.57 25.87 -5.49
CA HIS A 362 1.38 27.02 -5.88
C HIS A 362 1.74 27.01 -7.37
N LEU A 363 2.06 25.84 -7.92
CA LEU A 363 2.33 25.70 -9.36
C LEU A 363 1.10 26.08 -10.21
N ARG A 364 -0.11 25.84 -9.71
CA ARG A 364 -1.37 26.22 -10.38
C ARG A 364 -1.70 27.71 -10.28
N ALA A 365 -1.21 28.41 -9.26
CA ALA A 365 -1.46 29.84 -9.07
C ALA A 365 -0.68 30.72 -10.07
N GLY A 366 0.32 30.16 -10.77
CA GLY A 366 1.24 30.89 -11.64
C GLY A 366 0.87 30.99 -13.14
N GLY A 367 -0.22 30.40 -13.64
CA GLY A 367 -0.57 30.49 -15.08
C GLY A 367 -1.72 29.59 -15.57
N THR A 368 -2.14 29.76 -16.83
CA THR A 368 -3.24 29.04 -17.47
C THR A 368 -2.84 27.63 -17.92
N GLY A 369 -3.36 26.61 -17.23
CA GLY A 369 -3.21 25.18 -17.56
C GLY A 369 -2.13 24.47 -16.74
N MET A 370 -2.38 23.21 -16.36
CA MET A 370 -1.44 22.45 -15.52
C MET A 370 -0.20 22.05 -16.33
N ARG A 371 0.90 22.79 -16.16
CA ARG A 371 2.24 22.33 -16.53
C ARG A 371 2.97 21.89 -15.26
N LEU A 372 3.54 20.70 -15.30
CA LEU A 372 4.33 20.17 -14.20
C LEU A 372 5.81 20.38 -14.52
N PRO A 373 6.63 20.83 -13.55
CA PRO A 373 8.05 21.14 -13.78
C PRO A 373 8.89 19.86 -13.77
N GLY A 374 8.57 18.93 -14.68
CA GLY A 374 9.33 17.71 -14.88
C GLY A 374 10.71 18.01 -15.48
N ILE A 375 11.69 17.15 -15.17
CA ILE A 375 12.99 17.19 -15.81
C ILE A 375 12.95 16.31 -17.07
N VAL A 376 13.37 16.86 -18.19
CA VAL A 376 13.44 16.15 -19.49
C VAL A 376 14.87 16.12 -20.01
N LEU A 377 15.21 15.13 -20.84
CA LEU A 377 16.47 15.20 -21.58
C LEU A 377 16.36 16.31 -22.61
N SER A 378 17.26 17.28 -22.50
CA SER A 378 17.51 18.22 -23.59
C SER A 378 18.01 17.44 -24.80
N ALA A 379 17.38 17.66 -25.96
CA ALA A 379 17.85 17.07 -27.20
C ALA A 379 19.33 17.45 -27.41
N PRO A 380 20.20 16.53 -27.84
CA PRO A 380 21.55 16.90 -28.22
C PRO A 380 21.47 17.99 -29.31
N PRO A 381 22.34 19.02 -29.27
CA PRO A 381 22.37 20.02 -30.33
C PRO A 381 22.48 19.30 -31.68
N ALA A 382 21.57 19.63 -32.60
CA ALA A 382 21.55 19.03 -33.93
C ALA A 382 22.98 19.03 -34.48
N ARG A 383 23.54 17.84 -34.74
CA ARG A 383 24.81 17.72 -35.45
C ARG A 383 24.63 18.47 -36.76
N THR A 384 25.23 19.65 -36.87
CA THR A 384 25.39 20.33 -38.14
C THR A 384 26.10 19.34 -39.04
N ARG A 385 25.39 18.81 -40.03
CA ARG A 385 26.03 18.14 -41.16
C ARG A 385 26.96 19.18 -41.76
N LYS A 386 28.25 19.10 -41.45
CA LYS A 386 29.27 19.69 -42.32
C LYS A 386 29.09 18.97 -43.65
N ALA A 387 28.56 19.70 -44.62
CA ALA A 387 28.68 19.33 -46.02
C ALA A 387 30.18 19.16 -46.30
N ALA A 388 30.56 17.96 -46.73
CA ALA A 388 31.83 17.66 -47.35
C ALA A 388 31.51 16.96 -48.67
#